data_AF-A0A5E4GQ81-F1
#
_entry.id   AF-A0A5E4GQ81-F1
#
_cell.length_a   1.000
_cell.length_b   1.000
_cell.length_c   1.000
_cell.angle_alpha   90.00
_cell.angle_beta   90.00
_cell.angle_gamma   90.00
#
_symmetry.space_group_name_H-M   'P 1'
#
loop_
_entity.id
_entity.type
_entity.pdbx_description
1 polymer ?
#
loop_
_entity_poly.entity_id
_entity_poly.type
_entity_poly.pdbx_seq_one_letter_code
_entity_poly.pdbx_strand_id
1 'polypeptide(L)'
;LECRPNRVQCVHGLVCASSRCGPVFILNPSTQESIELPYVIDNYRFAYATYHFGYSPQTNEYKVLQILFFRLNRLSNRHIRVNTFTLGRDSSWRPLQ
;
A
#
# COMPACT_ATOMS: atom_id res chain seq x y z
N LEU A 1 16.89 13.98 4.90
CA LEU A 1 16.66 12.57 4.54
C LEU A 1 15.82 12.58 3.26
N GLU A 2 16.44 12.35 2.10
CA GLU A 2 15.68 12.21 0.85
C GLU A 2 14.86 10.93 0.91
N CYS A 3 13.53 11.04 0.83
CA CYS A 3 12.66 9.89 0.81
C CYS A 3 12.65 9.28 -0.60
N ARG A 4 13.29 8.13 -0.77
CA ARG A 4 13.28 7.44 -2.07
C ARG A 4 11.92 6.78 -2.31
N PRO A 5 11.36 6.88 -3.52
CA PRO A 5 10.18 6.10 -3.90
C PRO A 5 10.52 4.61 -3.74
N ASN A 6 9.55 3.86 -3.24
CA ASN A 6 9.61 2.40 -3.27
C ASN A 6 9.25 1.91 -4.68
N ARG A 7 9.03 0.60 -4.80
CA ARG A 7 8.53 -0.02 -6.03
C ARG A 7 7.15 0.55 -6.39
N VAL A 8 7.03 1.07 -7.61
CA VAL A 8 5.75 1.37 -8.27
C VAL A 8 5.19 0.06 -8.85
N GLN A 9 3.91 -0.19 -8.65
CA GLN A 9 3.20 -1.37 -9.17
C GLN A 9 2.02 -0.94 -10.02
N CYS A 10 1.73 -1.65 -11.10
CA CYS A 10 0.60 -1.36 -11.98
C CYS A 10 -0.25 -2.61 -12.18
N VAL A 11 -1.56 -2.51 -11.99
CA VAL A 11 -2.53 -3.59 -12.21
C VAL A 11 -3.75 -3.00 -12.91
N HIS A 12 -4.05 -3.50 -14.10
CA HIS A 12 -5.19 -3.05 -14.92
C HIS A 12 -5.27 -1.51 -15.11
N GLY A 13 -4.12 -0.87 -15.32
CA GLY A 13 -4.05 0.59 -15.51
C GLY A 13 -4.07 1.41 -14.22
N LEU A 14 -4.37 0.80 -13.07
CA LEU A 14 -4.23 1.44 -11.76
C LEU A 14 -2.78 1.34 -11.26
N VAL A 15 -2.28 2.42 -10.68
CA VAL A 15 -0.90 2.52 -10.20
C VAL A 15 -0.89 2.59 -8.68
N CYS A 16 -0.14 1.69 -8.04
CA CYS A 16 0.19 1.78 -6.62
C CYS A 16 1.56 2.45 -6.45
N ALA A 17 1.54 3.67 -5.92
CA ALA A 17 2.72 4.45 -5.61
C ALA A 17 2.97 4.42 -4.10
N SER A 18 4.14 3.93 -3.70
CA SER A 18 4.55 3.89 -2.30
C SER A 18 5.92 4.53 -2.14
N SER A 19 6.19 5.07 -0.96
CA SER A 19 7.52 5.55 -0.56
C SER A 19 7.95 4.87 0.73
N ARG A 20 9.23 4.97 1.09
CA ARG A 20 9.71 4.40 2.37
C ARG A 20 9.22 5.18 3.60
N CYS A 21 8.82 6.43 3.42
CA CYS A 21 8.70 7.42 4.48
C CYS A 21 7.36 8.17 4.43
N GLY A 22 6.38 7.65 3.71
CA GLY A 22 5.14 8.37 3.47
C GLY A 22 3.99 7.46 3.03
N PRO A 23 2.81 8.06 2.85
CA PRO A 23 1.59 7.34 2.52
C PRO A 23 1.68 6.59 1.19
N VAL A 24 0.74 5.66 1.01
CA VAL A 24 0.59 4.90 -0.23
C VAL A 24 -0.64 5.38 -0.95
N PHE A 25 -0.48 5.62 -2.24
CA PHE A 25 -1.55 6.08 -3.10
C PHE A 25 -1.86 5.04 -4.15
N ILE A 26 -3.14 4.87 -4.43
CA ILE A 26 -3.61 4.20 -5.63
C ILE A 26 -4.11 5.30 -6.57
N LEU A 27 -3.53 5.35 -7.77
CA LEU A 27 -3.83 6.35 -8.78
C LEU A 27 -4.53 5.68 -9.95
N ASN A 28 -5.52 6.38 -10.51
CA ASN A 28 -6.06 6.11 -11.84
C ASN A 28 -5.58 7.23 -12.78
N PRO A 29 -4.50 7.01 -13.55
CA PRO A 29 -3.96 8.03 -14.45
C PRO A 29 -4.97 8.53 -15.50
N SER A 30 -5.93 7.68 -15.89
CA SER A 30 -6.94 8.02 -16.90
C SER A 30 -8.00 9.00 -16.38
N THR A 31 -8.29 8.98 -15.08
CA THR A 31 -9.26 9.90 -14.45
C THR A 31 -8.58 10.98 -13.61
N GLN A 32 -7.26 10.89 -13.41
CA GLN A 32 -6.48 11.72 -12.48
C GLN A 32 -6.93 11.62 -11.02
N GLU A 33 -7.75 10.62 -10.69
CA GLU A 33 -8.18 10.38 -9.32
C GLU A 33 -7.12 9.58 -8.57
N SER A 34 -7.03 9.82 -7.27
CA SER A 34 -6.18 9.04 -6.38
C SER A 34 -6.83 8.84 -5.03
N ILE A 35 -6.57 7.70 -4.42
CA ILE A 35 -6.95 7.41 -3.04
C ILE A 35 -5.70 7.16 -2.20
N GLU A 36 -5.62 7.82 -1.06
CA GLU A 36 -4.62 7.54 -0.03
C GLU A 36 -5.07 6.36 0.83
N LEU A 37 -4.19 5.38 1.01
CA LEU A 37 -4.45 4.27 1.92
C LEU A 37 -4.11 4.66 3.36
N PRO A 38 -4.84 4.12 4.36
CA PRO A 38 -4.54 4.36 5.75
C PRO A 38 -3.06 4.10 6.06
N TYR A 39 -2.41 5.12 6.60
CA TYR A 39 -1.00 5.10 6.89
C TYR A 39 -0.76 4.79 8.38
N VAL A 40 0.05 3.75 8.66
CA VAL A 40 0.08 3.11 10.00
C VAL A 40 1.50 3.08 10.62
N ILE A 41 2.46 3.85 10.11
CA ILE A 41 3.83 3.85 10.68
C ILE A 41 4.12 5.18 11.36
N ASP A 42 4.03 5.19 12.69
CA ASP A 42 4.37 6.38 13.49
C ASP A 42 5.88 6.54 13.73
N ASN A 43 6.68 5.46 13.61
CA ASN A 43 8.13 5.51 13.90
C ASN A 43 8.98 4.69 12.91
N TYR A 44 9.42 5.36 11.84
CA TYR A 44 10.28 4.81 10.78
C TYR A 44 11.66 4.33 11.23
N ARG A 45 12.13 4.75 12.41
CA ARG A 45 13.44 4.33 12.92
C ARG A 45 13.44 2.84 13.29
N PHE A 46 12.28 2.33 13.68
CA PHE A 46 12.09 0.97 14.14
C PHE A 46 11.11 0.18 13.27
N ALA A 47 10.47 0.81 12.28
CA ALA A 47 9.52 0.14 11.42
C ALA A 47 9.68 0.52 9.95
N TYR A 48 9.44 -0.44 9.06
CA TYR A 48 9.25 -0.18 7.63
C TYR A 48 8.13 -1.06 7.08
N ALA A 49 7.50 -0.60 6.00
CA ALA A 49 6.48 -1.35 5.29
C ALA A 49 6.91 -1.72 3.88
N THR A 50 6.45 -2.88 3.41
CA THR A 50 6.33 -3.18 1.98
C THR A 50 4.87 -3.27 1.60
N TYR A 51 4.58 -2.94 0.34
CA TYR A 51 3.23 -2.91 -0.20
C TYR A 51 3.19 -3.76 -1.46
N HIS A 52 2.12 -4.53 -1.64
CA HIS A 52 1.89 -5.36 -2.81
C HIS A 52 0.49 -5.13 -3.32
N PHE A 53 0.37 -4.67 -4.58
CA PHE A 53 -0.89 -4.35 -5.21
C PHE A 53 -1.31 -5.46 -6.15
N GLY A 54 -2.57 -5.88 -6.06
CA GLY A 54 -3.10 -6.97 -6.86
C GLY A 54 -4.61 -6.87 -7.07
N TYR A 55 -5.09 -7.71 -7.98
CA TYR A 55 -6.51 -7.89 -8.26
C TYR A 55 -6.88 -9.34 -7.97
N SER A 56 -8.02 -9.55 -7.32
CA SER A 56 -8.57 -10.85 -6.96
C SER A 56 -9.75 -11.16 -7.89
N PRO A 57 -9.58 -12.02 -8.93
CA PRO A 57 -10.67 -12.36 -9.84
C PRO A 57 -11.85 -13.03 -9.14
N GLN A 58 -11.59 -13.77 -8.06
CA GLN A 58 -12.61 -14.49 -7.29
C GLN A 58 -13.58 -13.56 -6.57
N THR A 59 -13.09 -12.39 -6.13
CA THR A 59 -13.91 -11.41 -5.40
C THR A 59 -14.17 -10.13 -6.19
N ASN A 60 -13.61 -9.99 -7.40
CA ASN A 60 -13.66 -8.78 -8.22
C ASN A 60 -13.19 -7.52 -7.46
N GLU A 61 -12.11 -7.67 -6.68
CA GLU A 61 -11.61 -6.61 -5.80
C GLU A 61 -10.13 -6.35 -6.07
N TYR A 62 -9.76 -5.08 -6.08
CA TYR A 62 -8.38 -4.68 -5.95
C TYR A 62 -7.96 -4.67 -4.48
N LYS A 63 -6.76 -5.19 -4.20
CA LYS A 63 -6.24 -5.33 -2.85
C LYS A 63 -4.81 -4.84 -2.76
N VAL A 64 -4.50 -4.22 -1.62
CA VAL A 64 -3.15 -3.82 -1.26
C VAL A 64 -2.78 -4.53 0.02
N LEU A 65 -1.80 -5.43 -0.07
CA LEU A 65 -1.20 -6.11 1.07
C LEU A 65 -0.08 -5.23 1.63
N GLN A 66 -0.21 -4.80 2.87
CA GLN A 66 0.83 -4.11 3.61
C GLN A 66 1.48 -5.10 4.59
N ILE A 67 2.80 -5.21 4.52
CA ILE A 67 3.60 -5.99 5.45
C ILE A 67 4.47 -5.03 6.26
N LEU A 68 4.21 -4.94 7.55
CA LEU A 68 4.92 -4.09 8.51
C LEU A 68 5.97 -4.91 9.25
N PHE A 69 7.20 -4.43 9.22
CA PHE A 69 8.33 -5.03 9.93
C PHE A 69 8.77 -4.12 11.06
N PHE A 70 8.70 -4.61 12.30
CA PHE A 70 9.12 -3.87 13.50
C PHE A 70 10.42 -4.45 14.07
N ARG A 71 11.36 -3.56 14.39
CA ARG A 71 12.57 -3.84 15.15
C ARG A 71 12.36 -3.36 16.58
N LEU A 72 11.99 -4.26 17.47
CA LEU A 72 11.77 -3.94 18.89
C LEU A 72 13.08 -3.56 19.60
N ASN A 73 14.24 -4.12 19.20
CA ASN A 73 15.60 -3.76 19.61
C ASN A 73 16.64 -4.42 18.67
N ARG A 74 17.94 -4.03 18.76
CA ARG A 74 19.04 -4.62 17.94
C ARG A 74 19.21 -6.14 18.13
N LEU A 75 18.69 -6.69 19.22
CA LEU A 75 18.87 -8.08 19.67
C LEU A 75 17.57 -8.92 19.66
N SER A 76 16.43 -8.34 19.29
CA SER A 76 15.11 -9.00 19.45
C SER A 76 14.51 -9.49 18.14
N ASN A 77 13.60 -10.46 18.24
CA ASN A 77 12.79 -10.99 17.13
C ASN A 77 12.12 -9.89 16.31
N ARG A 78 12.14 -10.05 14.97
CA ARG A 78 11.38 -9.20 14.06
C ARG A 78 9.90 -9.51 14.24
N HIS A 79 9.12 -8.53 14.65
CA HIS A 79 7.67 -8.66 14.67
C HIS A 79 7.13 -8.26 13.30
N ILE A 80 6.25 -9.10 12.72
CA ILE A 80 5.61 -8.86 11.42
C ILE A 80 4.12 -8.66 11.66
N ARG A 81 3.56 -7.59 11.12
CA ARG A 81 2.11 -7.38 11.04
C ARG A 81 1.71 -7.31 9.58
N VAL A 82 0.56 -7.90 9.25
CA VAL A 82 0.01 -7.90 7.91
C VAL A 82 -1.35 -7.21 7.94
N ASN A 83 -1.54 -6.24 7.04
CA ASN A 83 -2.81 -5.57 6.82
C ASN A 83 -3.20 -5.72 5.35
N THR A 84 -4.50 -5.77 5.07
CA THR A 84 -5.04 -5.82 3.71
C THR A 84 -6.03 -4.68 3.54
N PHE A 85 -5.81 -3.84 2.54
CA PHE A 85 -6.75 -2.82 2.11
C PHE A 85 -7.46 -3.31 0.86
N THR A 86 -8.79 -3.21 0.86
CA THR A 86 -9.63 -3.55 -0.29
C THR A 86 -10.19 -2.26 -0.87
N LEU A 87 -10.04 -2.06 -2.18
CA LEU A 87 -10.59 -0.91 -2.89
C LEU A 87 -11.92 -1.27 -3.55
N GLY A 88 -12.85 -0.32 -3.62
CA GLY A 88 -14.11 -0.47 -4.33
C GLY A 88 -15.17 -1.28 -3.57
N ARG A 89 -15.07 -1.36 -2.24
CA ARG A 89 -16.11 -1.98 -1.39
C ARG A 89 -17.30 -1.05 -1.19
N ASP A 90 -17.00 0.23 -1.02
CA ASP A 90 -17.88 1.36 -1.14
C ASP A 90 -17.81 1.87 -2.60
N SER A 91 -18.91 2.41 -3.11
CA SER A 91 -19.05 2.88 -4.51
C SER A 91 -18.12 4.04 -4.91
N SER A 92 -17.13 4.35 -4.06
CA SER A 92 -16.15 5.44 -4.16
C SER A 92 -15.01 5.14 -5.13
N TRP A 93 -14.75 3.88 -5.49
CA TRP A 93 -13.68 3.52 -6.42
C TRP A 93 -14.17 2.53 -7.48
N ARG A 94 -14.40 3.03 -8.70
CA ARG A 94 -15.07 2.29 -9.77
C ARG A 94 -14.10 1.33 -10.48
N PRO A 95 -14.47 0.07 -10.72
CA PRO A 95 -13.82 -0.72 -11.75
C PRO A 95 -14.14 -0.06 -13.11
N LEU A 96 -13.13 0.14 -13.95
CA LEU A 96 -13.36 0.53 -15.34
C LEU A 96 -14.17 -0.59 -16.03
N GLN A 97 -15.20 -0.19 -16.79
CA GLN A 97 -16.07 -1.07 -17.56
C GLN A 97 -15.30 -1.93 -18.57
#